data_AF-A0A4R6CQW4-F1
#
_entry.id   AF-A0A4R6CQW4-F1
#
_cell.length_a   1.000
_cell.length_b   1.000
_cell.length_c   1.000
_cell.angle_alpha   90.00
_cell.angle_beta   90.00
_cell.angle_gamma   90.00
#
_symmetry.space_group_name_H-M   'P 1'
#
loop_
_entity.id
_entity.type
_entity.pdbx_description
1 polymer ?
#
loop_
_entity_poly.entity_id
_entity_poly.type
_entity_poly.pdbx_seq_one_letter_code
_entity_poly.pdbx_strand_id
1 'polypeptide(L)'
;MSAPARNTALAVCALVVLRLAAAAWTPLTFDEAYYWMWSKLLAGGYYDHPPMVAVVIRLGTMIAGDTPFGVRLVSILLALPMSWAIYRAAAILFGGQRIAASATILLNVTLMAAVGTLIVTPDAPLLVASSFLLYAL
;
A
#
# COMPACT_ATOMS: atom_id res chain seq x y z
N MET A 1 -22.67 1.26 -8.64
CA MET A 1 -21.33 1.23 -9.29
C MET A 1 -21.48 0.70 -10.70
N SER A 2 -20.78 1.29 -11.67
CA SER A 2 -20.67 0.72 -13.02
C SER A 2 -19.95 -0.64 -12.96
N ALA A 3 -20.21 -1.54 -13.91
CA ALA A 3 -19.56 -2.85 -14.01
C ALA A 3 -18.01 -2.77 -13.94
N PRO A 4 -17.32 -1.87 -14.67
CA PRO A 4 -15.87 -1.74 -14.55
C PRO A 4 -15.40 -1.30 -13.16
N ALA A 5 -16.07 -0.36 -12.49
CA ALA A 5 -15.70 0.02 -11.12
C ALA A 5 -15.82 -1.15 -10.14
N ARG A 6 -16.92 -1.92 -10.23
CA ARG A 6 -17.14 -3.07 -9.36
C ARG A 6 -16.06 -4.13 -9.58
N ASN A 7 -15.75 -4.45 -10.83
CA ASN A 7 -14.74 -5.45 -11.15
C ASN A 7 -13.33 -5.01 -10.72
N THR A 8 -12.98 -3.74 -10.91
CA THR A 8 -11.70 -3.19 -10.42
C THR A 8 -11.61 -3.28 -8.89
N ALA A 9 -12.66 -2.88 -8.17
CA ALA A 9 -12.67 -2.98 -6.71
C ALA A 9 -12.49 -4.43 -6.23
N LEU A 10 -13.20 -5.38 -6.85
CA LEU A 10 -13.06 -6.81 -6.54
C LEU A 10 -11.63 -7.31 -6.81
N ALA A 11 -11.02 -6.92 -7.92
CA ALA A 11 -9.66 -7.30 -8.26
C ALA A 11 -8.64 -6.75 -7.25
N VAL A 12 -8.75 -5.47 -6.88
CA VAL A 12 -7.87 -4.85 -5.87
C VAL A 12 -8.04 -5.53 -4.52
N CYS A 13 -9.28 -5.77 -4.08
CA CYS A 13 -9.54 -6.48 -2.83
C CYS A 13 -8.98 -7.91 -2.84
N ALA A 14 -9.13 -8.63 -3.96
CA ALA A 14 -8.57 -9.98 -4.11
C ALA A 14 -7.03 -9.97 -4.03
N LEU A 15 -6.37 -8.99 -4.65
CA LEU A 15 -4.91 -8.83 -4.56
C LEU A 15 -4.46 -8.48 -3.14
N VAL A 16 -5.19 -7.62 -2.43
CA VAL A 16 -4.92 -7.31 -1.02
C VAL A 16 -5.04 -8.56 -0.16
N VAL A 17 -6.11 -9.35 -0.32
CA VAL A 17 -6.28 -10.62 0.41
C VAL A 17 -5.15 -11.59 0.09
N LEU A 18 -4.74 -11.70 -1.17
CA LEU A 18 -3.61 -12.55 -1.58
C LEU A 18 -2.30 -12.10 -0.92
N ARG A 19 -2.02 -10.79 -0.89
CA ARG A 19 -0.83 -10.22 -0.23
C ARG A 19 -0.85 -10.44 1.28
N LEU A 20 -2.00 -10.27 1.93
CA LEU A 20 -2.17 -10.56 3.35
C LEU A 20 -1.94 -12.04 3.66
N ALA A 21 -2.49 -12.93 2.83
CA ALA A 21 -2.24 -14.36 2.96
C ALA A 21 -0.74 -14.65 2.84
N ALA A 22 -0.07 -14.17 1.79
CA ALA A 22 1.37 -14.38 1.61
C ALA A 22 2.21 -13.82 2.78
N ALA A 23 1.88 -12.64 3.29
CA ALA A 23 2.58 -12.00 4.39
C ALA A 23 2.54 -12.78 5.71
N ALA A 24 1.56 -13.67 5.88
CA ALA A 24 1.47 -14.55 7.03
C ALA A 24 2.49 -15.70 7.01
N TRP A 25 3.05 -16.04 5.85
CA TRP A 25 3.96 -17.19 5.69
C TRP A 25 5.39 -16.81 5.28
N THR A 26 5.62 -15.58 4.83
CA THR A 26 6.94 -15.13 4.39
C THR A 26 7.77 -14.57 5.56
N PRO A 27 9.07 -14.92 5.66
CA PRO A 27 9.96 -14.33 6.66
C PRO A 27 10.20 -12.83 6.37
N LEU A 28 10.58 -12.06 7.39
CA LEU A 28 10.96 -10.65 7.22
C LEU A 28 12.26 -10.52 6.45
N THR A 29 12.36 -9.49 5.62
CA THR A 29 13.63 -9.05 5.07
C THR A 29 14.42 -8.25 6.12
N PHE A 30 15.70 -7.97 5.82
CA PHE A 30 16.54 -7.16 6.68
C PHE A 30 15.96 -5.75 6.91
N ASP A 31 15.52 -5.09 5.84
CA ASP A 31 14.95 -3.73 5.90
C ASP A 31 13.69 -3.69 6.76
N GLU A 32 12.82 -4.68 6.64
CA GLU A 32 11.60 -4.75 7.43
C GLU A 32 11.89 -4.92 8.92
N ALA A 33 12.90 -5.73 9.27
CA ALA A 33 13.34 -5.90 10.66
C ALA A 33 13.91 -4.59 11.24
N TYR A 34 14.68 -3.86 10.44
CA TYR A 34 15.20 -2.54 10.82
C TYR A 34 14.06 -1.52 11.04
N TYR A 35 13.13 -1.39 10.10
CA TYR A 35 11.99 -0.49 10.24
C TYR A 35 11.05 -0.91 11.38
N TRP A 36 10.93 -2.21 11.66
CA TRP A 36 10.16 -2.71 12.79
C TRP A 36 10.78 -2.30 14.13
N MET A 37 12.10 -2.41 14.28
CA MET A 37 12.79 -1.89 15.47
C MET A 37 12.56 -0.38 15.63
N TRP A 38 12.64 0.39 14.55
CA TRP A 38 12.35 1.83 14.58
C TRP A 38 10.89 2.12 14.99
N SER A 39 9.91 1.31 14.56
CA SER A 39 8.51 1.49 14.95
C SER A 39 8.25 1.38 16.46
N LYS A 40 9.19 0.81 17.23
CA LYS A 40 9.09 0.69 18.69
C LYS A 40 9.24 2.03 19.39
N LEU A 41 10.14 2.86 18.88
CA LEU A 41 10.47 4.18 19.41
C LEU A 41 10.42 5.16 18.24
N LEU A 42 9.21 5.68 17.97
CA LEU A 42 8.99 6.61 16.87
C LEU A 42 9.81 7.89 17.09
N ALA A 43 10.70 8.15 16.15
CA ALA A 43 11.45 9.39 16.01
C ALA A 43 11.01 10.09 14.72
N GLY A 44 11.16 11.41 14.63
CA GLY A 44 10.75 12.22 13.46
C GLY A 44 11.48 11.89 12.15
N GLY A 45 12.49 11.03 12.22
CA GLY A 45 13.30 10.46 11.15
C GLY A 45 14.35 9.57 11.81
N TYR A 46 14.85 8.56 11.11
CA TYR A 46 16.03 7.81 11.57
C TYR A 46 17.18 8.04 10.59
N TYR A 47 18.01 7.03 10.36
CA TYR A 47 19.24 7.16 9.60
C TYR A 47 19.02 7.49 8.11
N ASP A 48 17.93 7.02 7.50
CA ASP A 48 17.80 6.89 6.05
C ASP A 48 16.49 7.45 5.46
N HIS A 49 15.39 7.54 6.23
CA HIS A 49 14.08 7.92 5.70
C HIS A 49 13.23 8.79 6.65
N PRO A 50 12.16 9.44 6.14
CA PRO A 50 11.09 10.04 6.95
C PRO A 50 10.27 8.99 7.74
N PRO A 51 9.51 9.39 8.78
CA PRO A 51 9.01 8.48 9.81
C PRO A 51 7.79 7.66 9.38
N MET A 52 7.22 7.92 8.20
CA MET A 52 5.95 7.32 7.78
C MET A 52 6.01 5.79 7.72
N VAL A 53 7.14 5.19 7.33
CA VAL A 53 7.30 3.73 7.34
C VAL A 53 7.16 3.16 8.75
N ALA A 54 7.80 3.78 9.74
CA ALA A 54 7.75 3.35 11.13
C ALA A 54 6.35 3.54 11.74
N VAL A 55 5.65 4.63 11.38
CA VAL A 55 4.25 4.87 11.78
C VAL A 55 3.31 3.80 11.21
N VAL A 56 3.45 3.48 9.93
CA VAL A 56 2.67 2.42 9.25
C VAL A 56 2.86 1.08 9.96
N ILE A 57 4.10 0.71 10.26
CA ILE A 57 4.41 -0.53 11.00
C ILE A 57 3.81 -0.50 12.41
N ARG A 58 3.92 0.64 13.12
CA ARG A 58 3.39 0.75 14.48
C ARG A 58 1.87 0.57 14.51
N LEU A 59 1.14 1.14 13.55
CA LEU A 59 -0.30 0.93 13.42
C LEU A 59 -0.64 -0.54 13.15
N GLY A 60 0.10 -1.22 12.28
CA GLY A 60 -0.14 -2.63 11.98
C GLY A 60 0.10 -3.53 13.18
N THR A 61 1.19 -3.31 13.92
CA THR A 61 1.52 -4.08 15.13
C THR A 61 0.58 -3.79 16.30
N MET A 62 -0.04 -2.61 16.37
CA MET A 62 -1.13 -2.35 17.32
C MET A 62 -2.40 -3.15 17.01
N ILE A 63 -2.67 -3.44 15.73
CA ILE A 63 -3.89 -4.12 15.28
C ILE A 63 -3.74 -5.65 15.32
N ALA A 64 -2.65 -6.19 14.77
CA ALA A 64 -2.44 -7.63 14.62
C ALA A 64 -1.26 -8.18 15.46
N GLY A 65 -0.82 -7.40 16.45
CA GLY A 65 0.22 -7.78 17.38
C GLY A 65 1.64 -7.61 16.84
N ASP A 66 2.60 -7.85 17.72
CA ASP A 66 4.01 -7.67 17.44
C ASP A 66 4.60 -8.86 16.67
N THR A 67 4.19 -9.01 15.43
CA THR A 67 4.52 -10.16 14.57
C THR A 67 4.91 -9.69 13.16
N PRO A 68 5.59 -10.53 12.36
CA PRO A 68 5.86 -10.23 10.94
C PRO A 68 4.60 -9.84 10.14
N PHE A 69 3.47 -10.46 10.45
CA PHE A 69 2.20 -10.11 9.83
C PHE A 69 1.72 -8.71 10.25
N GLY A 70 1.78 -8.40 11.55
CA GLY A 70 1.46 -7.07 12.07
C GLY A 70 2.32 -5.97 11.45
N VAL A 71 3.60 -6.25 11.20
CA VAL A 71 4.53 -5.31 10.54
C VAL A 71 4.07 -4.92 9.13
N ARG A 72 3.52 -5.86 8.36
CA ARG A 72 3.13 -5.64 6.96
C ARG A 72 1.67 -5.24 6.79
N LEU A 73 0.82 -5.51 7.77
CA LEU A 73 -0.63 -5.39 7.67
C LEU A 73 -1.08 -4.05 7.08
N VAL A 74 -0.70 -2.94 7.71
CA VAL A 74 -1.15 -1.61 7.27
C VAL A 74 -0.51 -1.23 5.92
N SER A 75 0.75 -1.60 5.69
CA SER A 75 1.42 -1.37 4.40
C SER A 75 0.67 -2.03 3.25
N ILE A 76 0.22 -3.27 3.42
CA ILE A 76 -0.57 -3.99 2.43
C ILE A 76 -1.93 -3.30 2.21
N LEU A 77 -2.58 -2.85 3.28
CA LEU A 77 -3.86 -2.15 3.21
C LEU A 77 -3.77 -0.78 2.53
N LEU A 78 -2.60 -0.13 2.51
CA LEU A 78 -2.37 1.12 1.78
C LEU A 78 -2.59 0.99 0.26
N ALA A 79 -2.58 -0.22 -0.30
CA ALA A 79 -2.98 -0.46 -1.68
C ALA A 79 -4.43 -0.02 -1.97
N LEU A 80 -5.32 -0.04 -0.97
CA LEU A 80 -6.73 0.36 -1.12
C LEU A 80 -6.88 1.88 -1.39
N PRO A 81 -6.44 2.78 -0.49
CA PRO A 81 -6.57 4.22 -0.72
C PRO A 81 -5.72 4.69 -1.91
N MET A 82 -4.56 4.06 -2.16
CA MET A 82 -3.75 4.30 -3.37
C MET A 82 -4.53 4.00 -4.65
N SER A 83 -5.11 2.80 -4.75
CA SER A 83 -5.89 2.38 -5.92
C SER A 83 -7.12 3.25 -6.13
N TRP A 84 -7.79 3.64 -5.04
CA TRP A 84 -8.94 4.54 -5.10
C TRP A 84 -8.54 5.91 -5.64
N ALA A 85 -7.46 6.51 -5.14
CA ALA A 85 -7.00 7.82 -5.58
C ALA A 85 -6.62 7.82 -7.06
N ILE A 86 -5.88 6.81 -7.52
CA ILE A 86 -5.53 6.66 -8.95
C ILE A 86 -6.76 6.47 -9.82
N TYR A 87 -7.72 5.65 -9.39
CA TYR A 87 -8.98 5.47 -10.12
C TYR A 87 -9.70 6.81 -10.32
N ARG A 88 -9.79 7.61 -9.25
CA ARG A 88 -10.46 8.91 -9.27
C ARG A 88 -9.70 9.93 -10.10
N ALA A 89 -8.38 10.02 -9.95
CA ALA A 89 -7.53 10.90 -10.74
C ALA A 89 -7.67 10.60 -12.24
N ALA A 90 -7.57 9.33 -12.63
CA ALA A 90 -7.71 8.93 -14.04
C ALA A 90 -9.13 9.19 -14.59
N ALA A 91 -10.17 9.00 -13.77
CA ALA A 91 -11.54 9.31 -14.17
C ALA A 91 -11.75 10.81 -14.43
N ILE A 92 -11.14 11.67 -13.61
CA ILE A 92 -11.20 13.14 -13.73
C ILE A 92 -10.39 13.61 -14.95
N LEU A 93 -9.14 13.18 -15.07
CA LEU A 93 -8.20 13.69 -16.07
C LEU A 93 -8.51 13.22 -17.50
N PHE A 94 -9.00 11.99 -17.66
CA PHE A 94 -9.13 11.37 -18.99
C PHE A 94 -10.58 11.00 -19.36
N GLY A 95 -11.56 11.25 -18.48
CA GLY A 95 -12.97 11.08 -18.79
C GLY A 95 -13.32 9.67 -19.27
N GLY A 96 -13.18 8.65 -18.42
CA GLY A 96 -13.53 7.29 -18.83
C GLY A 96 -13.34 6.23 -17.76
N GLN A 97 -14.41 5.51 -17.45
CA GLN A 97 -14.39 4.46 -16.42
C GLN A 97 -13.52 3.26 -16.79
N ARG A 98 -13.37 2.98 -18.09
CA ARG A 98 -12.45 1.95 -18.59
C ARG A 98 -10.99 2.37 -18.43
N ILE A 99 -10.67 3.63 -18.71
CA ILE A 99 -9.32 4.18 -18.54
C ILE A 99 -8.93 4.18 -17.06
N ALA A 100 -9.84 4.63 -16.19
CA ALA A 100 -9.66 4.58 -14.74
C ALA A 100 -9.44 3.15 -14.23
N ALA A 101 -10.23 2.19 -14.70
CA ALA A 101 -10.06 0.78 -14.39
C ALA A 101 -8.70 0.26 -14.85
N SER A 102 -8.32 0.48 -16.12
CA SER A 102 -7.04 0.04 -16.66
C SER A 102 -5.85 0.64 -15.91
N ALA A 103 -5.86 1.95 -15.63
CA ALA A 103 -4.79 2.62 -14.88
C ALA A 103 -4.62 2.02 -13.48
N THR A 104 -5.72 1.76 -12.78
CA THR A 104 -5.71 1.19 -11.43
C THR A 104 -5.20 -0.25 -11.41
N ILE A 105 -5.59 -1.07 -12.41
CA ILE A 105 -5.11 -2.44 -12.54
C ILE A 105 -3.62 -2.46 -12.91
N LEU A 106 -3.20 -1.63 -13.87
CA LEU A 106 -1.79 -1.51 -14.28
C LEU A 106 -0.90 -1.10 -13.10
N LEU A 107 -1.35 -0.15 -12.27
CA LEU A 107 -0.65 0.21 -11.04
C LEU A 107 -0.42 -1.02 -10.15
N ASN A 108 -1.48 -1.79 -9.86
CA ASN A 108 -1.39 -2.93 -8.94
C ASN A 108 -0.61 -4.12 -9.49
N VAL A 109 -0.54 -4.28 -10.82
CA VAL A 109 0.20 -5.34 -11.50
C VAL A 109 1.66 -4.95 -11.76
N THR A 110 2.00 -3.66 -11.74
CA THR A 110 3.38 -3.20 -11.85
C THR A 110 4.22 -3.83 -10.75
N LEU A 111 5.31 -4.49 -11.14
CA LEU A 111 6.13 -5.30 -10.22
C LEU A 111 6.58 -4.49 -8.98
N MET A 112 6.95 -3.22 -9.19
CA MET A 112 7.35 -2.31 -8.12
C MET A 112 6.24 -2.12 -7.06
N ALA A 113 5.00 -1.89 -7.48
CA ALA A 113 3.88 -1.72 -6.56
C ALA A 113 3.43 -3.05 -5.95
N ALA A 114 3.52 -4.15 -6.72
CA ALA A 114 3.17 -5.48 -6.24
C ALA A 114 4.13 -5.99 -5.17
N VAL A 115 5.44 -5.79 -5.36
CA VAL A 115 6.47 -6.15 -4.38
C VAL A 115 6.50 -5.13 -3.23
N GLY A 116 6.48 -3.83 -3.53
CA GLY A 116 6.55 -2.76 -2.52
C GLY A 116 5.33 -2.67 -1.59
N THR A 117 4.24 -3.38 -1.89
CA THR A 117 3.11 -3.57 -0.95
C THR A 117 3.09 -4.93 -0.29
N LEU A 118 3.92 -5.89 -0.72
CA LEU A 118 4.07 -7.21 -0.09
C LEU A 118 5.10 -7.17 1.05
N ILE A 119 6.16 -6.37 0.88
CA ILE A 119 7.10 -6.00 1.94
C ILE A 119 6.77 -4.60 2.47
N VAL A 120 7.18 -4.29 3.70
CA VAL A 120 7.05 -2.91 4.22
C VAL A 120 8.32 -2.10 3.94
N THR A 121 8.18 -1.10 3.07
CA THR A 121 9.22 -0.11 2.75
C THR A 121 8.62 1.30 2.80
N PRO A 122 9.46 2.36 2.79
CA PRO A 122 9.00 3.75 2.67
C PRO A 122 8.20 4.04 1.38
N ASP A 123 8.29 3.16 0.37
CA ASP A 123 7.61 3.35 -0.92
C ASP A 123 6.09 3.27 -0.81
N ALA A 124 5.56 2.37 0.02
CA ALA A 124 4.11 2.20 0.18
C ALA A 124 3.41 3.50 0.62
N PRO A 125 3.81 4.18 1.72
CA PRO A 125 3.21 5.46 2.09
C PRO A 125 3.52 6.58 1.07
N LEU A 126 4.69 6.57 0.42
CA LEU A 126 5.05 7.55 -0.61
C LEU A 126 4.14 7.44 -1.86
N LEU A 127 3.85 6.23 -2.31
CA LEU A 127 2.97 5.98 -3.45
C LEU A 127 1.53 6.37 -3.15
N VAL A 128 1.06 6.16 -1.92
CA VAL A 128 -0.25 6.66 -1.48
C VAL A 128 -0.26 8.19 -1.58
N ALA A 129 0.70 8.86 -0.94
CA ALA A 129 0.76 10.32 -0.94
C ALA A 129 0.82 10.88 -2.38
N SER A 130 1.65 10.30 -3.24
CA SER A 130 1.75 10.66 -4.65
C SER A 130 0.44 10.45 -5.41
N SER A 131 -0.28 9.36 -5.12
CA SER A 131 -1.59 9.08 -5.74
C SER A 131 -2.65 10.11 -5.34
N PHE A 132 -2.66 10.53 -4.08
CA PHE A 132 -3.56 11.58 -3.61
C PHE A 132 -3.18 12.97 -4.14
N LEU A 133 -1.88 13.25 -4.30
CA LEU A 133 -1.42 14.46 -4.98
C LEU A 133 -1.98 14.53 -6.40
N LEU A 134 -1.85 13.46 -7.19
CA LEU A 134 -2.41 13.39 -8.55
C LEU A 134 -3.94 13.54 -8.58
N TYR A 135 -4.64 13.04 -7.56
CA TYR A 135 -6.08 13.22 -7.44
C TYR A 135 -6.49 14.65 -7.10
N ALA A 136 -5.62 15.42 -6.44
CA ALA A 136 -5.89 16.79 -6.00
C ALA A 136 -5.50 17.87 -7.03
N LEU A 137 -4.85 17.47 -8.14
CA LEU A 137 -4.60 18.34 -9.31
C LEU A 137 -5.90 18.60 -10.08
#